data_AF-A0A821C497-F1
#
_entry.id   AF-A0A821C497-F1
#
_cell.length_a   1.000
_cell.length_b   1.000
_cell.length_c   1.000
_cell.angle_alpha   90.00
_cell.angle_beta   90.00
_cell.angle_gamma   90.00
#
_symmetry.space_group_name_H-M   'P 1'
#
loop_
_entity.id
_entity.type
_entity.pdbx_description
1 polymer ?
#
loop_
_entity_poly.entity_id
_entity_poly.type
_entity_poly.pdbx_seq_one_letter_code
_entity_poly.pdbx_strand_id
1 'polypeptide(L)'
;MNIKAGQLQTTEDSPSSSPGEFWSSLLRIKDSDDVYEPFVQCTICQQILSYDVKNKTNSLKLHVQNCTIKINLPKSAMSIDCYTNKIATLSSDDKRTKYGLMKTIKSSADILIPDRTNISRTIKQIANEYRLKMNEILRKELKQKASEQLSADQEPTLHLVLPWINKLKIFCQIKADDLAVIKQFKSILLKFINEKTWLTQLHDISTFLHPITKNLSFYSQYEKSNIHKATRRMLKTLNILEENQEIQQIGPNINIAKPKKKPKKMRKDDYSQEDVMLEFALASQDDSSEDDEDEIERYAKAKLVVSNEESVLQWWKKWSINYPTLSVLAKSLL
;
A
#
# COMPACT_ATOMS: atom_id res chain seq x y z
N MET A 1 16.38 -16.68 37.62
CA MET A 1 15.28 -16.27 38.51
C MET A 1 14.08 -15.93 37.66
N ASN A 2 12.94 -16.60 37.85
CA ASN A 2 11.67 -16.22 37.24
C ASN A 2 10.95 -15.34 38.27
N ILE A 3 10.95 -14.02 38.06
CA ILE A 3 10.22 -13.07 38.90
C ILE A 3 8.73 -13.24 38.60
N LYS A 4 7.89 -13.54 39.62
CA LYS A 4 6.44 -13.69 39.42
C LYS A 4 5.76 -12.32 39.37
N ALA A 5 4.63 -12.25 38.69
CA ALA A 5 3.79 -11.06 38.64
C ALA A 5 3.42 -10.57 40.06
N GLY A 6 3.63 -9.27 40.33
CA GLY A 6 3.26 -8.62 41.61
C GLY A 6 4.36 -8.57 42.69
N GLN A 7 5.58 -9.03 42.40
CA GLN A 7 6.67 -9.10 43.40
C GLN A 7 7.67 -7.92 43.37
N LEU A 8 7.44 -6.91 42.54
CA LEU A 8 8.34 -5.76 42.44
C LEU A 8 7.76 -4.57 43.17
N GLN A 9 8.52 -4.01 44.11
CA GLN A 9 8.13 -2.83 44.88
C GLN A 9 9.11 -1.70 44.62
N THR A 10 8.57 -0.50 44.40
CA THR A 10 9.37 0.73 44.27
C THR A 10 9.63 1.30 45.64
N THR A 11 10.89 1.60 45.94
CA THR A 11 11.27 2.23 47.21
C THR A 11 11.72 3.67 46.97
N GLU A 12 11.50 4.54 47.97
CA GLU A 12 11.97 5.93 47.95
C GLU A 12 13.51 6.05 48.08
N ASP A 13 14.20 4.91 48.18
CA ASP A 13 15.66 4.87 48.29
C ASP A 13 16.32 5.33 47.00
N SER A 14 17.14 6.37 47.11
CA SER A 14 17.90 6.90 45.97
C SER A 14 18.89 5.87 45.42
N PRO A 15 19.05 5.74 44.09
CA PRO A 15 19.91 4.70 43.55
C PRO A 15 21.41 4.87 43.75
N SER A 16 21.84 5.99 44.33
CA SER A 16 23.22 6.27 44.69
C SER A 16 23.25 7.00 46.02
N SER A 17 24.29 6.74 46.82
CA SER A 17 24.59 7.49 48.05
C SER A 17 25.09 8.91 47.78
N SER A 18 25.43 9.23 46.52
CA SER A 18 25.78 10.59 46.11
C SER A 18 24.51 11.44 45.96
N PRO A 19 24.26 12.43 46.83
CA PRO A 19 23.08 13.28 46.73
C PRO A 19 23.23 14.16 45.48
N GLY A 20 22.43 13.88 44.47
CA GLY A 20 22.39 14.68 43.25
C GLY A 20 20.97 14.69 42.68
N GLU A 21 20.55 15.84 42.17
CA GLU A 21 19.21 16.08 41.60
C GLU A 21 18.80 15.07 40.51
N PHE A 22 19.78 14.44 39.88
CA PHE A 22 19.54 13.36 38.92
C PHE A 22 18.89 12.12 39.57
N TRP A 23 19.35 11.73 40.76
CA TRP A 23 18.90 10.49 41.41
C TRP A 23 17.56 10.63 42.11
N SER A 24 17.14 11.84 42.51
CA SER A 24 15.81 12.09 43.04
C SER A 24 14.69 11.91 42.01
N SER A 25 15.04 11.87 40.72
CA SER A 25 14.09 11.60 39.63
C SER A 25 13.88 10.11 39.36
N LEU A 26 14.51 9.21 40.13
CA LEU A 26 14.52 7.77 39.93
C LEU A 26 14.29 7.02 41.24
N LEU A 27 13.34 6.09 41.26
CA LEU A 27 13.09 5.17 42.37
C LEU A 27 13.78 3.83 42.11
N ARG A 28 14.34 3.22 43.16
CA ARG A 28 14.85 1.85 43.06
C ARG A 28 13.69 0.85 43.08
N ILE A 29 13.92 -0.29 42.45
CA ILE A 29 13.00 -1.42 42.46
C ILE A 29 13.64 -2.56 43.24
N LYS A 30 12.90 -3.11 44.19
CA LYS A 30 13.26 -4.32 44.94
C LYS A 30 12.34 -5.48 44.57
N ASP A 31 12.85 -6.69 44.72
CA ASP A 31 12.04 -7.92 44.67
C ASP A 31 11.38 -8.23 46.03
N SER A 32 10.68 -9.36 46.10
CA SER A 32 10.01 -9.82 47.33
C SER A 32 10.95 -10.19 48.47
N ASP A 33 12.24 -10.37 48.16
CA ASP A 33 13.27 -10.76 49.12
C ASP A 33 14.09 -9.52 49.58
N ASP A 34 13.58 -8.30 49.31
CA ASP A 34 14.20 -7.01 49.58
C ASP A 34 15.56 -6.79 48.87
N VAL A 35 15.81 -7.54 47.79
CA VAL A 35 17.02 -7.42 46.97
C VAL A 35 16.79 -6.39 45.87
N TYR A 36 17.73 -5.46 45.72
CA TYR A 36 17.68 -4.47 44.65
C TYR A 36 17.89 -5.10 43.27
N GLU A 37 16.93 -4.90 42.39
CA GLU A 37 17.00 -5.32 41.00
C GLU A 37 17.77 -4.28 40.15
N PRO A 38 18.35 -4.66 38.99
CA PRO A 38 19.09 -3.76 38.11
C PRO A 38 18.13 -2.90 37.27
N PHE A 39 17.09 -2.37 37.91
CA PHE A 39 16.08 -1.52 37.30
C PHE A 39 15.72 -0.35 38.23
N VAL A 40 15.35 0.77 37.63
CA VAL A 40 14.87 1.97 38.30
C VAL A 40 13.61 2.46 37.61
N GLN A 41 12.71 3.11 38.36
CA GLN A 41 11.51 3.73 37.81
C GLN A 41 11.68 5.24 37.79
N CYS A 42 11.36 5.89 36.67
CA CYS A 42 11.33 7.34 36.61
C CYS A 42 10.12 7.91 37.35
N THR A 43 10.33 8.84 38.29
CA THR A 43 9.23 9.48 39.04
C THR A 43 8.35 10.36 38.16
N ILE A 44 8.89 10.88 37.05
CA ILE A 44 8.20 11.80 36.15
C ILE A 44 7.27 11.06 35.19
N CYS A 45 7.78 10.05 34.46
CA CYS A 45 7.00 9.34 33.44
C CYS A 45 6.61 7.91 33.83
N GLN A 46 6.99 7.44 35.02
CA GLN A 46 6.72 6.10 35.54
C GLN A 46 7.34 4.96 34.73
N GLN A 47 8.23 5.25 33.76
CA GLN A 47 8.89 4.25 32.95
C GLN A 47 9.98 3.50 33.73
N ILE A 48 10.00 2.16 33.60
CA ILE A 48 11.04 1.30 34.13
C ILE A 48 12.24 1.27 33.17
N LEU A 49 13.43 1.50 33.71
CA LEU A 49 14.69 1.60 32.98
C LEU A 49 15.73 0.66 33.59
N SER A 50 16.56 0.01 32.76
CA SER A 50 17.66 -0.82 33.26
C SER A 50 18.78 0.04 33.84
N TYR A 51 19.18 -0.26 35.07
CA TYR A 51 20.32 0.33 35.75
C TYR A 51 21.46 -0.71 35.85
N ASP A 52 22.53 -0.46 35.11
CA ASP A 52 23.75 -1.25 35.18
C ASP A 52 24.87 -0.40 35.79
N VAL A 53 25.31 -0.78 36.98
CA VAL A 53 26.39 -0.12 37.74
C VAL A 53 27.68 -0.04 36.92
N LYS A 54 27.92 -0.99 36.00
CA LYS A 54 29.15 -1.05 35.20
C LYS A 54 29.12 -0.13 33.97
N ASN A 55 27.95 0.17 33.42
CA ASN A 55 27.83 0.77 32.08
C ASN A 55 27.69 2.30 32.04
N LYS A 56 27.98 3.00 33.15
CA LYS A 56 27.82 4.45 33.35
C LYS A 56 26.35 4.89 33.18
N THR A 57 25.89 5.84 33.99
CA THR A 57 24.48 6.26 34.10
C THR A 57 23.98 7.12 32.93
N ASN A 58 24.63 7.04 31.76
CA ASN A 58 24.40 7.95 30.63
C ASN A 58 23.00 7.79 30.02
N SER A 59 22.51 6.56 29.86
CA SER A 59 21.16 6.30 29.34
C SER A 59 20.07 6.84 30.26
N LEU A 60 20.25 6.68 31.57
CA LEU A 60 19.35 7.20 32.58
C LEU A 60 19.39 8.74 32.62
N LYS A 61 20.58 9.35 32.58
CA LYS A 61 20.75 10.81 32.51
C LYS A 61 20.06 11.40 31.27
N LEU A 62 20.28 10.81 30.11
CA LEU A 62 19.65 11.23 28.86
C LEU A 62 18.12 11.10 28.95
N HIS A 63 17.61 10.04 29.58
CA HIS A 63 16.18 9.88 29.81
C HIS A 63 15.64 11.00 30.73
N VAL A 64 16.22 11.19 31.92
CA VAL A 64 15.75 12.19 32.90
C VAL A 64 15.75 13.59 32.29
N GLN A 65 16.81 13.97 31.57
CA GLN A 65 16.90 15.26 30.87
C GLN A 65 15.81 15.44 29.80
N ASN A 66 15.49 14.40 29.04
CA ASN A 66 14.45 14.48 28.01
C ASN A 66 13.04 14.30 28.57
N CYS A 67 12.91 13.71 29.75
CA CYS A 67 11.64 13.45 30.40
C CYS A 67 11.06 14.74 30.99
N THR A 68 11.90 15.57 31.63
CA THR A 68 11.51 16.90 32.13
C THR A 68 11.04 17.83 31.03
N ILE A 69 11.56 17.70 29.81
CA ILE A 69 11.21 18.56 28.66
C ILE A 69 9.85 18.17 28.03
N LYS A 70 9.36 16.94 28.21
CA LYS A 70 8.20 16.39 27.47
C LYS A 70 6.85 16.45 28.19
N ILE A 71 6.71 17.27 29.24
CA ILE A 71 5.54 17.29 30.14
C ILE A 71 4.22 17.75 29.46
N ASN A 72 4.22 18.21 28.21
CA ASN A 72 3.01 18.70 27.53
C ASN A 72 2.29 17.71 26.59
N LEU A 73 2.48 16.39 26.72
CA LEU A 73 1.62 15.43 25.99
C LEU A 73 1.04 14.34 26.91
N PRO A 74 -0.28 14.08 26.85
CA PRO A 74 -0.89 12.98 27.58
C PRO A 74 -0.39 11.67 26.95
N LYS A 75 0.41 10.92 27.71
CA LYS A 75 0.88 9.59 27.30
C LYS A 75 0.33 8.55 28.25
N SER A 76 -0.21 7.48 27.67
CA SER A 76 -0.61 6.27 28.35
C SER A 76 0.55 5.76 29.21
N ALA A 77 0.43 5.88 30.52
CA ALA A 77 1.40 5.36 31.47
C ALA A 77 1.40 3.83 31.36
N MET A 78 2.52 3.24 30.94
CA MET A 78 2.76 1.82 31.19
C MET A 78 3.18 1.69 32.65
N SER A 79 2.19 1.55 33.54
CA SER A 79 2.38 1.17 34.95
C SER A 79 3.13 -0.18 35.06
N ILE A 80 3.77 -0.43 36.21
CA ILE A 80 4.26 -1.75 36.63
C ILE A 80 3.20 -2.85 36.39
N ASP A 81 1.92 -2.52 36.57
CA ASP A 81 0.79 -3.42 36.34
C ASP A 81 0.67 -3.90 34.88
N CYS A 82 1.22 -3.14 33.93
CA CYS A 82 1.20 -3.50 32.51
C CYS A 82 2.34 -4.46 32.13
N TYR A 83 3.47 -4.39 32.85
CA TYR A 83 4.61 -5.29 32.63
C TYR A 83 4.34 -6.71 33.14
N THR A 84 3.63 -6.82 34.26
CA THR A 84 3.30 -8.11 34.89
C THR A 84 2.25 -8.89 34.08
N ASN A 85 1.24 -8.20 33.51
CA ASN A 85 0.19 -8.83 32.71
C ASN A 85 0.66 -9.36 31.35
N LYS A 86 1.73 -8.80 30.78
CA LYS A 86 2.27 -9.25 29.49
C LYS A 86 3.00 -10.60 29.57
N ILE A 87 3.40 -11.02 30.77
CA ILE A 87 4.04 -12.33 31.01
C ILE A 87 2.99 -13.40 31.35
N ALA A 88 1.84 -13.00 31.91
CA ALA A 88 0.77 -13.91 32.35
C ALA A 88 -0.09 -14.50 31.22
N THR A 89 -0.02 -13.99 29.99
CA THR A 89 -0.85 -14.44 28.85
C THR A 89 -0.21 -15.53 27.98
N LEU A 90 0.89 -16.15 28.42
CA LEU A 90 1.41 -17.39 27.85
C LEU A 90 0.85 -18.59 28.63
N SER A 91 -0.43 -18.90 28.42
CA SER A 91 -1.08 -20.16 28.80
C SER A 91 -0.54 -21.28 27.90
N SER A 92 0.16 -22.28 28.43
CA SER A 92 -0.36 -23.53 29.02
C SER A 92 -0.86 -24.56 28.00
N ASP A 93 0.01 -25.02 27.09
CA ASP A 93 -0.14 -26.33 26.43
C ASP A 93 1.23 -26.79 25.92
N ASP A 94 2.06 -27.36 26.81
CA ASP A 94 3.07 -28.39 26.47
C ASP A 94 3.90 -28.82 27.70
N LYS A 95 3.22 -29.31 28.74
CA LYS A 95 3.90 -29.91 29.90
C LYS A 95 3.37 -31.30 30.19
N ARG A 96 3.72 -32.29 29.36
CA ARG A 96 3.66 -33.69 29.80
C ARG A 96 4.50 -34.71 29.04
N THR A 97 5.78 -34.44 28.76
CA THR A 97 6.74 -35.51 28.41
C THR A 97 8.19 -35.03 28.51
N LYS A 98 8.71 -34.78 29.73
CA LYS A 98 10.18 -34.64 29.89
C LYS A 98 10.75 -34.82 31.31
N TYR A 99 10.05 -35.56 32.17
CA TYR A 99 10.63 -36.01 33.45
C TYR A 99 10.76 -37.53 33.44
N GLY A 100 11.72 -38.01 32.65
CA GLY A 100 12.04 -39.44 32.54
C GLY A 100 13.38 -39.75 31.85
N LEU A 101 14.12 -38.73 31.39
CA LEU A 101 15.37 -38.93 30.63
C LEU A 101 16.54 -38.05 31.13
N MET A 102 16.51 -37.62 32.40
CA MET A 102 17.60 -36.87 33.03
C MET A 102 18.40 -37.70 34.04
N LYS A 103 18.77 -38.93 33.67
CA LYS A 103 19.76 -39.70 34.46
C LYS A 103 20.86 -40.41 33.68
N THR A 104 20.97 -40.20 32.36
CA THR A 104 22.00 -40.92 31.57
C THR A 104 22.62 -40.11 30.43
N ILE A 105 22.87 -38.81 30.62
CA ILE A 105 23.79 -38.05 29.75
C ILE A 105 24.67 -37.17 30.63
N LYS A 106 25.60 -37.81 31.32
CA LYS A 106 26.72 -37.18 32.02
C LYS A 106 28.02 -37.71 31.40
N SER A 107 28.13 -37.64 30.07
CA SER A 107 29.37 -37.96 29.33
C SER A 107 29.26 -37.52 27.87
N SER A 108 29.16 -36.21 27.62
CA SER A 108 29.40 -35.57 26.30
C SER A 108 29.34 -34.05 26.47
N ALA A 109 30.15 -33.52 27.39
CA ALA A 109 30.48 -32.09 27.39
C ALA A 109 31.54 -31.91 26.30
N ASP A 110 31.13 -31.43 25.13
CA ASP A 110 31.93 -30.64 24.16
C ASP A 110 31.18 -30.47 22.82
N ILE A 111 29.88 -30.13 22.88
CA ILE A 111 29.23 -29.47 21.74
C ILE A 111 29.07 -28.02 22.16
N LEU A 112 30.00 -27.19 21.67
CA LEU A 112 30.04 -25.73 21.79
C LEU A 112 28.65 -25.13 21.57
N ILE A 113 27.93 -24.85 22.66
CA ILE A 113 26.79 -23.95 22.62
C ILE A 113 27.40 -22.56 22.35
N PRO A 114 27.09 -21.91 21.22
CA PRO A 114 27.69 -20.62 20.90
C PRO A 114 27.36 -19.63 22.02
N ASP A 115 28.39 -18.93 22.52
CA ASP A 115 28.27 -17.95 23.58
C ASP A 115 27.10 -16.98 23.29
N ARG A 116 26.32 -16.64 24.31
CA ARG A 116 25.13 -15.78 24.24
C ARG A 116 25.47 -14.41 23.61
N THR A 117 26.71 -13.96 23.77
CA THR A 117 27.24 -12.75 23.11
C THR A 117 27.43 -12.93 21.60
N ASN A 118 27.88 -14.10 21.14
CA ASN A 118 27.99 -14.44 19.72
C ASN A 118 26.61 -14.57 19.08
N ILE A 119 25.65 -15.24 19.72
CA ILE A 119 24.26 -15.31 19.22
C ILE A 119 23.68 -13.89 19.05
N SER A 120 23.90 -13.00 20.03
CA SER A 120 23.42 -11.61 19.96
C SER A 120 24.08 -10.81 18.82
N ARG A 121 25.38 -10.99 18.59
CA ARG A 121 26.09 -10.36 17.46
C ARG A 121 25.59 -10.88 16.12
N THR A 122 25.43 -12.20 15.97
CA THR A 122 24.92 -12.81 14.74
C THR A 122 23.50 -12.33 14.42
N ILE A 123 22.61 -12.24 15.41
CA ILE A 123 21.26 -11.69 15.22
C ILE A 123 21.30 -10.22 14.78
N LYS A 124 22.16 -9.40 15.41
CA LYS A 124 22.33 -7.98 15.01
C LYS A 124 22.89 -7.86 13.59
N GLN A 125 23.81 -8.72 13.21
CA GLN A 125 24.44 -8.72 11.90
C GLN A 125 23.43 -9.12 10.82
N ILE A 126 22.67 -10.19 11.02
CA ILE A 126 21.55 -10.60 10.15
C ILE A 126 20.53 -9.46 10.03
N ALA A 127 20.10 -8.86 11.14
CA ALA A 127 19.15 -7.75 11.10
C ALA A 127 19.68 -6.54 10.31
N ASN A 128 20.98 -6.24 10.42
CA ASN A 128 21.59 -5.14 9.69
C ASN A 128 21.76 -5.46 8.19
N GLU A 129 22.14 -6.69 7.83
CA GLU A 129 22.20 -7.15 6.43
C GLU A 129 20.83 -7.08 5.76
N TYR A 130 19.78 -7.56 6.43
CA TYR A 130 18.40 -7.43 5.94
C TYR A 130 17.97 -5.96 5.80
N ARG A 131 18.33 -5.11 6.75
CA ARG A 131 18.05 -3.67 6.69
C ARG A 131 18.76 -3.02 5.49
N LEU A 132 20.02 -3.37 5.24
CA LEU A 132 20.78 -2.86 4.10
C LEU A 132 20.17 -3.32 2.78
N LYS A 133 19.87 -4.62 2.65
CA LYS A 133 19.22 -5.18 1.45
C LYS A 133 17.85 -4.55 1.18
N MET A 134 17.05 -4.32 2.23
CA MET A 134 15.78 -3.61 2.08
C MET A 134 15.98 -2.15 1.67
N ASN A 135 16.93 -1.43 2.27
CA ASN A 135 17.23 -0.06 1.88
C ASN A 135 17.72 0.03 0.43
N GLU A 136 18.48 -0.95 -0.03
CA GLU A 136 18.94 -1.02 -1.42
C GLU A 136 17.77 -1.21 -2.37
N ILE A 137 16.87 -2.18 -2.11
CA ILE A 137 15.67 -2.40 -2.93
C ILE A 137 14.76 -1.17 -2.91
N LEU A 138 14.52 -0.58 -1.73
CA LEU A 138 13.69 0.61 -1.59
C LEU A 138 14.28 1.84 -2.28
N ARG A 139 15.60 2.08 -2.18
CA ARG A 139 16.23 3.22 -2.83
C ARG A 139 16.42 3.02 -4.32
N LYS A 140 17.08 1.93 -4.72
CA LYS A 140 17.59 1.76 -6.08
C LYS A 140 16.50 1.27 -7.03
N GLU A 141 15.78 0.21 -6.64
CA GLU A 141 14.77 -0.39 -7.51
C GLU A 141 13.44 0.36 -7.47
N LEU A 142 13.04 0.84 -6.29
CA LEU A 142 11.71 1.41 -6.10
C LEU A 142 11.74 2.92 -6.17
N LYS A 143 12.60 3.61 -5.42
CA LYS A 143 12.60 5.08 -5.43
C LYS A 143 13.21 5.63 -6.72
N GLN A 144 14.39 5.18 -7.12
CA GLN A 144 15.08 5.75 -8.26
C GLN A 144 14.39 5.41 -9.58
N LYS A 145 14.18 4.12 -9.89
CA LYS A 145 13.52 3.73 -11.16
C LYS A 145 12.07 4.21 -11.25
N ALA A 146 11.27 4.11 -10.18
CA ALA A 146 9.90 4.61 -10.25
C ALA A 146 9.87 6.13 -10.39
N SER A 147 10.77 6.85 -9.70
CA SER A 147 10.87 8.31 -9.87
C SER A 147 11.24 8.65 -11.31
N GLU A 148 12.27 8.03 -11.87
CA GLU A 148 12.74 8.27 -13.25
C GLU A 148 11.63 8.00 -14.27
N GLN A 149 10.93 6.86 -14.15
CA GLN A 149 9.86 6.50 -15.08
C GLN A 149 8.59 7.33 -14.90
N LEU A 150 8.20 7.66 -13.67
CA LEU A 150 6.98 8.44 -13.40
C LEU A 150 7.16 9.94 -13.63
N SER A 151 8.41 10.44 -13.63
CA SER A 151 8.73 11.82 -13.95
C SER A 151 9.13 12.04 -15.40
N ALA A 152 9.06 11.01 -16.26
CA ALA A 152 9.31 11.18 -17.68
C ALA A 152 8.26 12.12 -18.30
N ASP A 153 8.71 13.02 -19.15
CA ASP A 153 7.89 14.03 -19.83
C ASP A 153 7.68 13.73 -21.32
N GLN A 154 8.55 12.90 -21.90
CA GLN A 154 8.50 12.49 -23.31
C GLN A 154 7.67 11.22 -23.55
N GLU A 155 7.32 10.49 -22.49
CA GLU A 155 6.55 9.24 -22.57
C GLU A 155 5.35 9.27 -21.62
N PRO A 156 4.24 8.59 -21.95
CA PRO A 156 3.12 8.46 -21.04
C PRO A 156 3.54 7.84 -19.71
N THR A 157 3.19 8.46 -18.59
CA THR A 157 3.59 7.95 -17.25
C THR A 157 2.42 7.52 -16.39
N LEU A 158 1.21 8.01 -16.66
CA LEU A 158 0.04 7.81 -15.80
C LEU A 158 -0.34 6.32 -15.64
N HIS A 159 -0.19 5.54 -16.71
CA HIS A 159 -0.44 4.09 -16.72
C HIS A 159 0.57 3.27 -15.90
N LEU A 160 1.72 3.85 -15.52
CA LEU A 160 2.76 3.17 -14.74
C LEU A 160 2.54 3.31 -13.23
N VAL A 161 1.74 4.28 -12.79
CA VAL A 161 1.52 4.59 -11.36
C VAL A 161 0.99 3.37 -10.61
N LEU A 162 -0.05 2.73 -11.14
CA LEU A 162 -0.70 1.61 -10.50
C LEU A 162 0.18 0.34 -10.48
N PRO A 163 0.85 -0.05 -11.58
CA PRO A 163 1.89 -1.09 -11.56
C PRO A 163 2.96 -0.85 -10.49
N TRP A 164 3.48 0.37 -10.35
CA TRP A 164 4.49 0.70 -9.35
C TRP A 164 3.95 0.58 -7.91
N ILE A 165 2.75 1.08 -7.65
CA ILE A 165 2.09 0.94 -6.34
C ILE A 165 1.84 -0.54 -6.03
N ASN A 166 1.38 -1.32 -7.00
CA ASN A 166 1.15 -2.75 -6.79
C ASN A 166 2.47 -3.49 -6.52
N LYS A 167 3.54 -3.17 -7.26
CA LYS A 167 4.89 -3.71 -7.02
C LYS A 167 5.38 -3.40 -5.60
N LEU A 168 5.13 -2.19 -5.11
CA LEU A 168 5.41 -1.79 -3.73
C LEU A 168 4.58 -2.58 -2.71
N LYS A 169 3.28 -2.77 -2.97
CA LYS A 169 2.40 -3.56 -2.10
C LYS A 169 2.85 -5.02 -2.02
N ILE A 170 3.20 -5.64 -3.16
CA ILE A 170 3.74 -7.01 -3.22
C ILE A 170 5.04 -7.12 -2.41
N PHE A 171 5.95 -6.14 -2.55
CA PHE A 171 7.18 -6.11 -1.75
C PHE A 171 6.90 -6.06 -0.24
N CYS A 172 5.82 -5.39 0.17
CA CYS A 172 5.40 -5.27 1.57
C CYS A 172 4.57 -6.46 2.07
N GLN A 173 4.30 -7.48 1.25
CA GLN A 173 3.58 -8.67 1.74
C GLN A 173 4.40 -9.38 2.83
N ILE A 174 3.75 -9.59 3.97
CA ILE A 174 4.33 -10.29 5.12
C ILE A 174 4.35 -11.77 4.81
N LYS A 175 5.53 -12.38 4.92
CA LYS A 175 5.74 -13.81 4.74
C LYS A 175 5.89 -14.50 6.09
N ALA A 176 5.59 -15.79 6.15
CA ALA A 176 5.64 -16.56 7.40
C ALA A 176 7.06 -16.60 8.00
N ASP A 177 8.07 -16.71 7.13
CA ASP A 177 9.50 -16.75 7.39
C ASP A 177 10.13 -15.37 7.72
N ASP A 178 9.37 -14.27 7.59
CA ASP A 178 9.89 -12.95 7.96
C ASP A 178 10.15 -12.86 9.48
N LEU A 179 11.30 -12.29 9.84
CA LEU A 179 11.61 -11.91 11.22
C LEU A 179 10.57 -10.91 11.74
N ALA A 180 10.26 -10.94 13.05
CA ALA A 180 9.26 -10.05 13.66
C ALA A 180 9.49 -8.56 13.33
N VAL A 181 10.74 -8.11 13.33
CA VAL A 181 11.13 -6.73 12.97
C VAL A 181 10.82 -6.41 11.50
N ILE A 182 10.99 -7.37 10.59
CA ILE A 182 10.67 -7.22 9.17
C ILE A 182 9.15 -7.17 8.97
N LYS A 183 8.40 -8.03 9.66
CA LYS A 183 6.93 -8.01 9.65
C LYS A 183 6.39 -6.65 10.09
N GLN A 184 6.95 -6.09 11.17
CA GLN A 184 6.60 -4.75 11.66
C GLN A 184 6.98 -3.66 10.67
N PHE A 185 8.16 -3.73 10.06
CA PHE A 185 8.57 -2.75 9.06
C PHE A 185 7.65 -2.77 7.82
N LYS A 186 7.38 -3.96 7.28
CA LYS A 186 6.49 -4.16 6.13
C LYS A 186 5.08 -3.66 6.41
N SER A 187 4.54 -3.89 7.62
CA SER A 187 3.22 -3.39 7.99
C SER A 187 3.16 -1.87 8.05
N ILE A 188 4.19 -1.22 8.63
CA ILE A 188 4.29 0.25 8.67
C ILE A 188 4.41 0.82 7.26
N LEU A 189 5.25 0.22 6.40
CA LEU A 189 5.46 0.69 5.04
C LEU A 189 4.18 0.52 4.20
N LEU A 190 3.49 -0.62 4.31
CA LEU A 190 2.23 -0.85 3.62
C LEU A 190 1.16 0.17 4.05
N LYS A 191 1.08 0.46 5.35
CA LYS A 191 0.19 1.50 5.88
C LYS A 191 0.51 2.86 5.26
N PHE A 192 1.79 3.24 5.23
CA PHE A 192 2.24 4.50 4.64
C PHE A 192 1.91 4.60 3.14
N ILE A 193 2.13 3.53 2.38
CA ILE A 193 1.76 3.47 0.96
C ILE A 193 0.27 3.75 0.81
N ASN A 194 -0.59 3.01 1.52
CA ASN A 194 -2.03 3.16 1.42
C ASN A 194 -2.53 4.56 1.83
N GLU A 195 -1.91 5.19 2.84
CA GLU A 195 -2.28 6.52 3.31
C GLU A 195 -1.81 7.65 2.38
N LYS A 196 -0.73 7.44 1.64
CA LYS A 196 -0.08 8.48 0.82
C LYS A 196 -0.34 8.34 -0.67
N THR A 197 -0.85 7.21 -1.14
CA THR A 197 -1.21 7.05 -2.55
C THR A 197 -2.68 7.43 -2.76
N TRP A 198 -2.92 8.53 -3.48
CA TRP A 198 -4.26 8.91 -3.93
C TRP A 198 -4.46 8.43 -5.36
N LEU A 199 -5.01 7.23 -5.49
CA LEU A 199 -5.40 6.69 -6.78
C LEU A 199 -6.77 7.25 -7.18
N THR A 200 -6.82 7.76 -8.39
CA THR A 200 -8.06 8.21 -9.02
C THR A 200 -8.44 7.25 -10.15
N GLN A 201 -9.70 7.31 -10.58
CA GLN A 201 -10.21 6.51 -11.70
C GLN A 201 -9.41 6.68 -13.00
N LEU A 202 -8.75 7.82 -13.20
CA LEU A 202 -7.87 8.05 -14.34
C LEU A 202 -6.65 7.12 -14.33
N HIS A 203 -6.08 6.81 -13.16
CA HIS A 203 -4.96 5.87 -13.04
C HIS A 203 -5.39 4.46 -13.42
N ASP A 204 -6.60 4.05 -13.00
CA ASP A 204 -7.15 2.74 -13.32
C ASP A 204 -7.43 2.60 -14.82
N ILE A 205 -8.06 3.62 -15.42
CA ILE A 205 -8.34 3.64 -16.85
C ILE A 205 -7.04 3.69 -17.66
N SER A 206 -6.06 4.51 -17.27
CA SER A 206 -4.77 4.57 -17.96
C SER A 206 -4.05 3.23 -17.95
N THR A 207 -4.08 2.54 -16.81
CA THR A 207 -3.46 1.22 -16.66
C THR A 207 -4.19 0.16 -17.48
N PHE A 208 -5.52 0.26 -17.58
CA PHE A 208 -6.33 -0.60 -18.45
C PHE A 208 -5.99 -0.39 -19.94
N LEU A 209 -5.81 0.87 -20.35
CA LEU A 209 -5.45 1.23 -21.74
C LEU A 209 -4.03 0.79 -22.13
N HIS A 210 -3.21 0.36 -21.20
CA HIS A 210 -1.92 -0.21 -21.53
C HIS A 210 -2.07 -1.72 -21.89
N PRO A 211 -1.65 -2.16 -23.10
CA PRO A 211 -1.97 -3.50 -23.61
C PRO A 211 -1.46 -4.67 -22.74
N ILE A 212 -0.32 -4.49 -22.07
CA ILE A 212 0.26 -5.51 -21.18
C ILE A 212 -0.56 -5.65 -19.88
N THR A 213 -1.14 -4.55 -19.40
CA THR A 213 -1.81 -4.49 -18.09
C THR A 213 -3.33 -4.44 -18.17
N LYS A 214 -3.90 -4.49 -19.38
CA LYS A 214 -5.36 -4.47 -19.63
C LYS A 214 -6.18 -5.51 -18.86
N ASN A 215 -5.57 -6.66 -18.54
CA ASN A 215 -6.22 -7.71 -17.77
C ASN A 215 -6.37 -7.35 -16.28
N LEU A 216 -5.67 -6.30 -15.82
CA LEU A 216 -5.74 -5.77 -14.46
C LEU A 216 -5.65 -6.89 -13.40
N SER A 217 -4.62 -7.72 -13.49
CA SER A 217 -4.51 -8.98 -12.72
C SER A 217 -4.55 -8.80 -11.19
N PHE A 218 -4.31 -7.59 -10.70
CA PHE A 218 -4.35 -7.22 -9.29
C PHE A 218 -5.73 -6.75 -8.80
N TYR A 219 -6.74 -6.68 -9.68
CA TYR A 219 -8.12 -6.36 -9.33
C TYR A 219 -9.02 -7.59 -9.37
N SER A 220 -10.05 -7.58 -8.51
CA SER A 220 -11.16 -8.53 -8.55
C SER A 220 -12.02 -8.33 -9.81
N GLN A 221 -12.81 -9.33 -10.18
CA GLN A 221 -13.72 -9.22 -11.34
C GLN A 221 -14.72 -8.08 -11.19
N TYR A 222 -15.17 -7.80 -9.96
CA TYR A 222 -16.06 -6.69 -9.65
C TYR A 222 -15.40 -5.32 -9.94
N GLU A 223 -14.15 -5.14 -9.49
CA GLU A 223 -13.39 -3.91 -9.73
C GLU A 223 -13.09 -3.70 -11.22
N LYS A 224 -12.72 -4.77 -11.95
CA LYS A 224 -12.54 -4.71 -13.41
C LYS A 224 -13.80 -4.25 -14.12
N SER A 225 -14.96 -4.82 -13.75
CA SER A 225 -16.26 -4.39 -14.29
C SER A 225 -16.53 -2.91 -14.01
N ASN A 226 -16.16 -2.40 -12.83
CA ASN A 226 -16.31 -0.99 -12.50
C ASN A 226 -15.39 -0.10 -13.35
N ILE A 227 -14.16 -0.54 -13.61
CA ILE A 227 -13.22 0.18 -14.48
C ILE A 227 -13.76 0.20 -15.91
N HIS A 228 -14.24 -0.91 -16.45
CA HIS A 228 -14.86 -0.94 -17.77
C HIS A 228 -16.07 0.01 -17.86
N LYS A 229 -16.95 0.01 -16.85
CA LYS A 229 -18.08 0.95 -16.77
C LYS A 229 -17.62 2.41 -16.73
N ALA A 230 -16.54 2.69 -16.03
CA ALA A 230 -15.95 4.02 -15.97
C ALA A 230 -15.38 4.46 -17.32
N THR A 231 -14.63 3.59 -17.98
CA THR A 231 -14.10 3.80 -19.34
C THR A 231 -15.24 4.13 -20.31
N ARG A 232 -16.35 3.37 -20.29
CA ARG A 232 -17.55 3.67 -21.10
C ARG A 232 -18.10 5.07 -20.86
N ARG A 233 -18.21 5.49 -19.59
CA ARG A 233 -18.70 6.83 -19.25
C ARG A 233 -17.77 7.90 -19.81
N MET A 234 -16.46 7.70 -19.67
CA MET A 234 -15.45 8.64 -20.17
C MET A 234 -15.49 8.77 -21.70
N LEU A 235 -15.62 7.64 -22.42
CA LEU A 235 -15.82 7.63 -23.87
C LEU A 235 -17.08 8.39 -24.29
N LYS A 236 -18.21 8.16 -23.61
CA LYS A 236 -19.46 8.90 -23.89
C LYS A 236 -19.29 10.40 -23.71
N THR A 237 -18.55 10.82 -22.68
CA THR A 237 -18.26 12.25 -22.46
C THR A 237 -17.39 12.85 -23.57
N LEU A 238 -16.38 12.13 -24.04
CA LEU A 238 -15.53 12.61 -25.14
C LEU A 238 -16.31 12.77 -26.45
N ASN A 239 -17.12 11.78 -26.83
CA ASN A 239 -17.93 11.86 -28.06
C ASN A 239 -18.90 13.06 -28.04
N ILE A 240 -19.57 13.30 -26.89
CA ILE A 240 -20.45 14.47 -26.73
C ILE A 240 -19.67 15.79 -26.89
N LEU A 241 -18.42 15.85 -26.44
CA LEU A 241 -17.60 17.07 -26.56
C LEU A 241 -17.15 17.30 -28.01
N GLU A 242 -16.83 16.25 -28.76
CA GLU A 242 -16.47 16.34 -30.18
C GLU A 242 -17.68 16.81 -31.02
N GLU A 243 -18.86 16.21 -30.82
CA GLU A 243 -20.10 16.61 -31.50
C GLU A 243 -20.46 18.09 -31.22
N ASN A 244 -20.26 18.55 -29.98
CA ASN A 244 -20.53 19.95 -29.61
C ASN A 244 -19.50 20.95 -30.17
N GLN A 245 -18.26 20.51 -30.45
CA GLN A 245 -17.24 21.36 -31.08
C GLN A 245 -17.49 21.55 -32.58
N GLU A 246 -18.02 20.53 -33.26
CA GLU A 246 -18.42 20.66 -34.68
C GLU A 246 -19.61 21.60 -34.84
N ILE A 247 -20.56 21.59 -33.90
CA ILE A 247 -21.73 22.50 -33.90
C ILE A 247 -21.31 23.97 -33.65
N GLN A 248 -20.22 24.23 -32.92
CA GLN A 248 -19.73 25.58 -32.62
C GLN A 248 -18.81 26.18 -33.70
N GLN A 249 -18.39 25.42 -34.71
CA GLN A 249 -17.64 25.94 -35.87
C GLN A 249 -18.55 26.44 -37.01
N ILE A 250 -19.87 26.28 -36.90
CA ILE A 250 -20.84 26.98 -37.75
C ILE A 250 -21.19 28.30 -37.05
N GLY A 251 -20.36 29.32 -37.27
CA GLY A 251 -20.58 30.65 -36.72
C GLY A 251 -21.95 31.26 -37.10
N PRO A 252 -22.48 32.20 -36.28
CA PRO A 252 -23.82 32.73 -36.44
C PRO A 252 -23.87 33.76 -37.57
N ASN A 253 -24.13 33.32 -38.82
CA ASN A 253 -24.65 34.24 -39.83
C ASN A 253 -26.18 34.34 -39.69
N ILE A 254 -26.59 35.05 -38.66
CA ILE A 254 -27.97 35.42 -38.39
C ILE A 254 -28.35 36.53 -39.39
N ASN A 255 -28.91 36.16 -40.54
CA ASN A 255 -29.82 37.03 -41.27
C ASN A 255 -31.25 36.62 -40.90
N ILE A 256 -31.81 37.35 -39.93
CA ILE A 256 -33.22 37.31 -39.58
C ILE A 256 -34.03 37.86 -40.76
N ALA A 257 -34.75 36.98 -41.45
CA ALA A 257 -35.94 37.35 -42.21
C ALA A 257 -37.11 36.50 -41.71
N LYS A 258 -38.13 37.21 -41.20
CA LYS A 258 -39.36 36.69 -40.58
C LYS A 258 -40.16 35.74 -41.50
N PRO A 259 -41.01 34.88 -40.90
CA PRO A 259 -41.73 33.81 -41.60
C PRO A 259 -42.92 34.37 -42.38
N LYS A 260 -43.21 33.78 -43.54
CA LYS A 260 -44.55 33.74 -44.15
C LYS A 260 -44.53 32.88 -45.43
N LYS A 261 -45.18 31.71 -45.36
CA LYS A 261 -46.21 31.18 -46.29
C LYS A 261 -46.28 29.64 -46.21
N LYS A 262 -47.41 29.11 -45.71
CA LYS A 262 -48.04 27.90 -46.28
C LYS A 262 -48.43 28.24 -47.74
N PRO A 263 -48.62 27.32 -48.72
CA PRO A 263 -49.00 25.90 -48.57
C PRO A 263 -48.37 24.93 -49.62
N LYS A 264 -48.58 23.61 -49.48
CA LYS A 264 -49.27 22.76 -50.50
C LYS A 264 -49.33 21.29 -50.06
N LYS A 265 -50.55 20.75 -50.03
CA LYS A 265 -50.82 19.31 -50.12
C LYS A 265 -50.18 18.80 -51.42
N MET A 266 -49.26 17.84 -51.31
CA MET A 266 -48.83 17.02 -52.44
C MET A 266 -49.40 15.61 -52.31
N ARG A 267 -49.54 15.00 -53.48
CA ARG A 267 -50.42 13.88 -53.82
C ARG A 267 -49.89 12.55 -53.27
N LYS A 268 -50.84 11.64 -53.10
CA LYS A 268 -50.66 10.20 -53.02
C LYS A 268 -49.97 9.66 -54.28
N ASP A 269 -49.22 8.59 -54.07
CA ASP A 269 -48.81 7.55 -55.03
C ASP A 269 -47.58 7.88 -55.89
N ASP A 270 -46.40 7.60 -55.34
CA ASP A 270 -45.34 6.83 -56.02
C ASP A 270 -44.34 6.34 -54.94
N TYR A 271 -44.51 5.09 -54.48
CA TYR A 271 -43.50 4.41 -53.64
C TYR A 271 -42.50 3.79 -54.60
N SER A 272 -41.27 4.31 -54.63
CA SER A 272 -40.21 3.68 -55.41
C SER A 272 -39.80 2.36 -54.74
N GLN A 273 -39.39 1.36 -55.54
CA GLN A 273 -38.85 0.10 -55.03
C GLN A 273 -37.63 0.31 -54.11
N GLU A 274 -36.94 1.44 -54.26
CA GLU A 274 -35.81 1.87 -53.44
C GLU A 274 -36.26 2.32 -52.04
N ASP A 275 -37.42 2.97 -51.91
CA ASP A 275 -37.98 3.36 -50.60
C ASP A 275 -38.42 2.13 -49.79
N VAL A 276 -38.95 1.10 -50.45
CA VAL A 276 -39.33 -0.17 -49.81
C VAL A 276 -38.09 -0.98 -49.38
N MET A 277 -37.01 -0.95 -50.17
CA MET A 277 -35.73 -1.56 -49.78
C MET A 277 -35.06 -0.80 -48.63
N LEU A 278 -35.18 0.53 -48.59
CA LEU A 278 -34.65 1.35 -47.50
C LEU A 278 -35.43 1.12 -46.19
N GLU A 279 -36.76 1.01 -46.28
CA GLU A 279 -37.61 0.68 -45.13
C GLU A 279 -37.37 -0.76 -44.62
N PHE A 280 -37.13 -1.73 -45.52
CA PHE A 280 -36.73 -3.09 -45.13
C PHE A 280 -35.32 -3.14 -44.51
N ALA A 281 -34.35 -2.38 -45.04
CA ALA A 281 -33.00 -2.30 -44.49
C ALA A 281 -32.97 -1.62 -43.11
N LEU A 282 -33.83 -0.62 -42.89
CA LEU A 282 -33.98 0.06 -41.60
C LEU A 282 -34.79 -0.78 -40.60
N ALA A 283 -35.79 -1.54 -41.05
CA ALA A 283 -36.54 -2.47 -40.22
C ALA A 283 -35.75 -3.75 -39.88
N SER A 284 -34.68 -4.05 -40.62
CA SER A 284 -33.72 -5.14 -40.30
C SER A 284 -32.68 -4.73 -39.25
N GLN A 285 -32.66 -3.46 -38.80
CA GLN A 285 -31.73 -2.96 -37.79
C GLN A 285 -32.32 -2.93 -36.37
N ASP A 286 -33.49 -3.53 -36.17
CA ASP A 286 -34.08 -3.71 -34.84
C ASP A 286 -34.51 -5.18 -34.68
N ASP A 287 -33.55 -6.10 -34.63
CA ASP A 287 -33.63 -7.16 -33.62
C ASP A 287 -32.25 -7.77 -33.33
N SER A 288 -31.96 -7.78 -32.03
CA SER A 288 -30.82 -8.41 -31.39
C SER A 288 -30.58 -9.85 -31.83
N SER A 289 -29.35 -10.18 -32.26
CA SER A 289 -28.77 -11.51 -31.99
C SER A 289 -27.28 -11.59 -32.37
N GLU A 290 -26.47 -11.76 -31.31
CA GLU A 290 -25.29 -12.64 -31.22
C GLU A 290 -23.84 -12.12 -31.38
N ASP A 291 -23.55 -10.82 -31.52
CA ASP A 291 -22.12 -10.36 -31.55
C ASP A 291 -21.85 -8.93 -31.03
N ASP A 292 -22.65 -8.40 -30.10
CA ASP A 292 -22.46 -7.06 -29.52
C ASP A 292 -21.36 -7.00 -28.44
N GLU A 293 -20.23 -7.65 -28.68
CA GLU A 293 -19.02 -7.33 -27.93
C GLU A 293 -18.57 -5.92 -28.30
N ASP A 294 -18.90 -5.00 -27.41
CA ASP A 294 -18.39 -3.64 -27.50
C ASP A 294 -16.86 -3.61 -27.49
N GLU A 295 -16.33 -2.49 -27.95
CA GLU A 295 -14.89 -2.29 -28.15
C GLU A 295 -14.05 -2.59 -26.90
N ILE A 296 -14.58 -2.32 -25.70
CA ILE A 296 -13.90 -2.54 -24.42
C ILE A 296 -13.79 -4.03 -24.12
N GLU A 297 -14.87 -4.78 -24.31
CA GLU A 297 -14.88 -6.23 -24.10
C GLU A 297 -13.96 -6.94 -25.10
N ARG A 298 -14.02 -6.52 -26.36
CA ARG A 298 -13.14 -7.01 -27.42
C ARG A 298 -11.67 -6.76 -27.08
N TYR A 299 -11.34 -5.52 -26.69
CA TYR A 299 -9.98 -5.17 -26.27
C TYR A 299 -9.54 -5.96 -25.04
N ALA A 300 -10.41 -6.12 -24.04
CA ALA A 300 -10.10 -6.88 -22.81
C ALA A 300 -9.81 -8.35 -23.11
N LYS A 301 -10.57 -9.00 -24.00
CA LYS A 301 -10.41 -10.42 -24.36
C LYS A 301 -9.30 -10.69 -25.37
N ALA A 302 -8.90 -9.69 -26.17
CA ALA A 302 -7.93 -9.87 -27.24
C ALA A 302 -6.56 -10.38 -26.77
N LYS A 303 -5.94 -11.28 -27.52
CA LYS A 303 -4.54 -11.67 -27.29
C LYS A 303 -3.63 -10.67 -28.01
N LEU A 304 -3.13 -9.69 -27.28
CA LEU A 304 -2.32 -8.61 -27.84
C LEU A 304 -0.84 -8.97 -27.77
N VAL A 305 -0.12 -8.73 -28.86
CA VAL A 305 1.34 -8.81 -28.92
C VAL A 305 1.87 -7.39 -28.85
N VAL A 306 2.77 -7.14 -27.91
CA VAL A 306 3.43 -5.84 -27.70
C VAL A 306 4.92 -6.07 -27.84
N SER A 307 5.58 -5.28 -28.70
CA SER A 307 7.04 -5.28 -28.78
C SER A 307 7.62 -4.47 -27.62
N ASN A 308 8.77 -4.89 -27.08
CA ASN A 308 9.46 -4.14 -26.02
C ASN A 308 10.01 -2.79 -26.49
N GLU A 309 10.11 -2.57 -27.81
CA GLU A 309 10.64 -1.35 -28.43
C GLU A 309 9.53 -0.37 -28.85
N GLU A 310 8.26 -0.77 -28.78
CA GLU A 310 7.12 0.03 -29.21
C GLU A 310 6.52 0.79 -28.03
N SER A 311 6.36 2.11 -28.15
CA SER A 311 5.69 2.89 -27.12
C SER A 311 4.18 2.64 -27.12
N VAL A 312 3.51 2.82 -25.97
CA VAL A 312 2.07 2.59 -25.85
C VAL A 312 1.24 3.44 -26.84
N LEU A 313 1.68 4.66 -27.14
CA LEU A 313 1.01 5.54 -28.12
C LEU A 313 1.23 5.06 -29.56
N GLN A 314 2.41 4.54 -29.89
CA GLN A 314 2.68 3.94 -31.20
C GLN A 314 1.78 2.71 -31.42
N TRP A 315 1.63 1.90 -30.37
CA TRP A 315 0.73 0.75 -30.38
C TRP A 315 -0.72 1.17 -30.65
N TRP A 316 -1.24 2.16 -29.92
CA TRP A 316 -2.61 2.66 -30.15
C TRP A 316 -2.80 3.29 -31.53
N LYS A 317 -1.76 3.91 -32.10
CA LYS A 317 -1.80 4.41 -33.48
C LYS A 317 -1.92 3.28 -34.50
N LYS A 318 -1.26 2.14 -34.29
CA LYS A 318 -1.35 0.97 -35.15
C LYS A 318 -2.71 0.27 -35.05
N TRP A 319 -3.29 0.23 -33.85
CA TRP A 319 -4.54 -0.47 -33.55
C TRP A 319 -5.79 0.42 -33.60
N SER A 320 -5.67 1.67 -34.05
CA SER A 320 -6.79 2.61 -34.08
C SER A 320 -7.95 2.19 -35.00
N ILE A 321 -7.67 1.35 -36.00
CA ILE A 321 -8.73 0.82 -36.88
C ILE A 321 -9.57 -0.23 -36.13
N ASN A 322 -8.92 -1.05 -35.31
CA ASN A 322 -9.59 -2.11 -34.55
C ASN A 322 -10.30 -1.57 -33.31
N TYR A 323 -9.75 -0.51 -32.73
CA TYR A 323 -10.22 0.12 -31.50
C TYR A 323 -10.29 1.65 -31.68
N PRO A 324 -11.23 2.17 -32.48
CA PRO A 324 -11.30 3.58 -32.82
C PRO A 324 -11.54 4.45 -31.58
N THR A 325 -12.53 4.15 -30.75
CA THR A 325 -12.91 5.01 -29.63
C THR A 325 -11.89 4.93 -28.48
N LEU A 326 -11.36 3.74 -28.19
CA LEU A 326 -10.32 3.56 -27.19
C LEU A 326 -8.98 4.17 -27.62
N SER A 327 -8.67 4.20 -28.93
CA SER A 327 -7.45 4.86 -29.40
C SER A 327 -7.48 6.37 -29.21
N VAL A 328 -8.65 7.00 -29.36
CA VAL A 328 -8.85 8.43 -29.06
C VAL A 328 -8.69 8.66 -27.56
N LEU A 329 -9.35 7.84 -26.74
CA LEU A 329 -9.22 7.91 -25.29
C LEU A 329 -7.78 7.75 -24.83
N ALA A 330 -7.07 6.76 -25.37
CA ALA A 330 -5.68 6.49 -25.04
C ALA A 330 -4.79 7.68 -25.38
N LYS A 331 -4.94 8.31 -26.55
CA LYS A 331 -4.18 9.52 -26.91
C LYS A 331 -4.49 10.73 -26.02
N SER A 332 -5.69 10.79 -25.46
CA SER A 332 -6.09 11.90 -24.58
C SER A 332 -5.55 11.76 -23.15
N LEU A 333 -5.28 10.51 -22.72
CA LEU A 333 -5.01 10.17 -21.33
C LEU A 333 -3.56 9.73 -21.08
N LEU A 334 -2.95 9.09 -22.08
CA LEU A 334 -1.55 8.64 -22.10
C LEU A 334 -0.74 9.69 -22.85
#